data_AF-A0A5U9LPX4-F1
#
_entry.id   AF-A0A5U9LPX4-F1
#
_cell.length_a   1.000
_cell.length_b   1.000
_cell.length_c   1.000
_cell.angle_alpha   90.00
_cell.angle_beta   90.00
_cell.angle_gamma   90.00
#
_symmetry.space_group_name_H-M   'P 1'
#
loop_
_entity.id
_entity.type
_entity.pdbx_description
1 polymer ?
#
loop_
_entity_poly.entity_id
_entity_poly.type
_entity_poly.pdbx_seq_one_letter_code
_entity_poly.pdbx_strand_id
1 'polypeptide(L)'
;MLTLDTLNTMLAVSEEGMVEEMILALLASPQLVIFFEKFPRLKNAVTADLPRWREALRSRLKDARVPPELTEEVMCYQQSQLLSTPQFIVQLPQILALLHRLHSPYAAQAKQLTESNSTFTPALHTLFLQRWRLSLVVQATTLNQQLLEEEREQLLSDVQERMTLSGQLEPTLAENDNAAGRLWDMSAGQLKRGDYQLIVKYGEFLAAQPELMQLAEQLGRSREAKSVPKKDAPMETFRTLVREPATVPEQVDGIQQGDDILRLLPPELATLGITELEYEFYRRLVEKQLLTYRLHGEAWREKVTERPVVHQDVDEQPRGPFIVCVDTSGSMGGFNEQCAKAFCLALMRVALADNRRCFIMLFSTDVVRYELSGPEGIEQTIRFLSQRFRGGTDIASCFRAIIERMQGREWFDADAVVISDFIAQRLPDDVVSKVGELQRLHQHRFHAVAMSAHGKPGIMRIFDHIWRFDTGMRSRLLRRWRR
;
A
#
# COMPACT_ATOMS: atom_id res chain seq x y z
N MET A 1 -18.51 43.37 -5.55
CA MET A 1 -17.68 43.18 -4.35
C MET A 1 -16.30 42.77 -4.82
N LEU A 2 -15.25 43.38 -4.27
CA LEU A 2 -13.85 43.13 -4.66
C LEU A 2 -13.37 41.80 -4.04
N THR A 3 -12.66 40.99 -4.82
CA THR A 3 -11.96 39.80 -4.32
C THR A 3 -10.56 40.19 -3.86
N LEU A 4 -9.96 39.39 -2.97
CA LEU A 4 -8.62 39.64 -2.45
C LEU A 4 -7.56 39.65 -3.57
N ASP A 5 -7.71 38.78 -4.57
CA ASP A 5 -6.86 38.74 -5.78
C ASP A 5 -6.92 40.06 -6.57
N THR A 6 -8.13 40.63 -6.75
CA THR A 6 -8.26 41.94 -7.42
C THR A 6 -7.63 43.07 -6.61
N LEU A 7 -7.68 42.99 -5.28
CA LEU A 7 -7.06 43.99 -4.41
C LEU A 7 -5.53 43.87 -4.38
N ASN A 8 -5.00 42.65 -4.33
CA ASN A 8 -3.57 42.37 -4.35
C ASN A 8 -2.94 42.74 -5.71
N THR A 9 -3.62 42.48 -6.83
CA THR A 9 -3.19 42.93 -8.16
C THR A 9 -3.22 44.47 -8.29
N MET A 10 -4.26 45.14 -7.77
CA MET A 10 -4.35 46.61 -7.77
C MET A 10 -3.25 47.28 -6.94
N LEU A 11 -2.85 46.66 -5.83
CA LEU A 11 -1.85 47.20 -4.90
C LEU A 11 -0.43 46.69 -5.17
N ALA A 12 -0.27 45.72 -6.08
CA ALA A 12 0.97 44.99 -6.39
C ALA A 12 1.56 44.26 -5.17
N VAL A 13 0.71 43.57 -4.40
CA VAL A 13 1.11 42.76 -3.24
C VAL A 13 1.37 41.32 -3.70
N SER A 14 2.53 40.75 -3.35
CA SER A 14 2.93 39.40 -3.75
C SER A 14 2.38 38.34 -2.79
N GLU A 15 1.48 37.48 -3.26
CA GLU A 15 0.90 36.38 -2.46
C GLU A 15 1.83 35.17 -2.31
N GLU A 16 2.70 34.92 -3.29
CA GLU A 16 3.50 33.68 -3.34
C GLU A 16 4.45 33.52 -2.16
N GLY A 17 5.13 34.60 -1.75
CA GLY A 17 6.03 34.58 -0.59
C GLY A 17 5.31 34.29 0.71
N MET A 18 4.11 34.84 0.90
CA MET A 18 3.33 34.67 2.14
C MET A 18 2.86 33.22 2.31
N VAL A 19 2.44 32.56 1.22
CA VAL A 19 2.04 31.13 1.26
C VAL A 19 3.23 30.23 1.57
N GLU A 20 4.41 30.50 1.02
CA GLU A 20 5.62 29.72 1.31
C GLU A 20 6.08 29.89 2.76
N GLU A 21 6.10 31.13 3.27
CA GLU A 21 6.41 31.42 4.67
C GLU A 21 5.45 30.70 5.63
N MET A 22 4.15 30.69 5.32
CA MET A 22 3.15 30.01 6.14
C MET A 22 3.36 28.50 6.19
N ILE A 23 3.70 27.86 5.06
CA ILE A 23 3.99 26.41 5.02
C ILE A 23 5.26 26.08 5.78
N LEU A 24 6.29 26.90 5.65
CA LEU A 24 7.52 26.76 6.44
C LEU A 24 7.24 26.90 7.93
N ALA A 25 6.42 27.88 8.32
CA ALA A 25 6.02 28.09 9.71
C ALA A 25 5.16 26.92 10.24
N LEU A 26 4.30 26.34 9.40
CA LEU A 26 3.54 25.14 9.74
C LEU A 26 4.49 23.97 10.01
N LEU A 27 5.40 23.65 9.08
CA LEU A 27 6.37 22.56 9.21
C LEU A 27 7.35 22.75 10.38
N ALA A 28 7.68 24.01 10.72
CA ALA A 28 8.52 24.36 11.86
C ALA A 28 7.78 24.30 13.20
N SER A 29 6.47 24.03 13.22
CA SER A 29 5.72 23.93 14.47
C SER A 29 6.29 22.79 15.34
N PRO A 30 6.57 23.03 16.63
CA PRO A 30 7.30 22.09 17.49
C PRO A 30 6.61 20.72 17.60
N GLN A 31 5.27 20.71 17.54
CA GLN A 31 4.48 19.48 17.58
C GLN A 31 4.72 18.59 16.36
N LEU A 32 4.83 19.18 15.16
CA LEU A 32 5.10 18.42 13.93
C LEU A 32 6.55 17.94 13.90
N VAL A 33 7.50 18.77 14.35
CA VAL A 33 8.92 18.40 14.41
C VAL A 33 9.14 17.17 15.30
N ILE A 34 8.62 17.19 16.53
CA ILE A 34 8.72 16.05 17.47
C ILE A 34 8.04 14.80 16.89
N PHE A 35 6.89 14.99 16.22
CA PHE A 35 6.17 13.88 15.59
C PHE A 35 6.97 13.26 14.43
N PHE A 36 7.57 14.08 13.57
CA PHE A 36 8.39 13.62 12.45
C PHE A 36 9.68 12.93 12.88
N GLU A 37 10.26 13.34 14.02
CA GLU A 37 11.38 12.60 14.63
C GLU A 37 10.95 11.20 15.09
N LYS A 38 9.74 11.08 15.65
CA LYS A 38 9.21 9.80 16.12
C LYS A 38 8.73 8.89 14.99
N PHE A 39 8.14 9.45 13.93
CA PHE A 39 7.53 8.73 12.81
C PHE A 39 8.03 9.24 11.46
N PRO A 40 9.26 8.88 11.03
CA PRO A 40 9.87 9.38 9.80
C PRO A 40 9.10 8.97 8.53
N ARG A 41 8.40 7.83 8.55
CA ARG A 41 7.61 7.35 7.40
C ARG A 41 6.39 8.23 7.13
N LEU A 42 5.72 8.67 8.20
CA LEU A 42 4.59 9.58 8.10
C LEU A 42 5.03 10.98 7.65
N LYS A 43 6.27 11.39 7.92
CA LYS A 43 6.85 12.62 7.36
C LYS A 43 6.84 12.59 5.82
N ASN A 44 7.24 11.47 5.22
CA ASN A 44 7.23 11.32 3.76
C ASN A 44 5.80 11.42 3.19
N ALA A 45 4.81 10.84 3.88
CA ALA A 45 3.41 10.96 3.50
C ALA A 45 2.89 12.40 3.59
N VAL A 46 3.17 13.10 4.70
CA VAL A 46 2.75 14.50 4.89
C VAL A 46 3.42 15.45 3.89
N THR A 47 4.70 15.22 3.59
CA THR A 47 5.42 16.05 2.61
C THR A 47 4.89 15.86 1.19
N ALA A 48 4.32 14.69 0.85
CA ALA A 48 3.64 14.46 -0.41
C ALA A 48 2.33 15.27 -0.56
N ASP A 49 1.68 15.64 0.55
CA ASP A 49 0.46 16.47 0.56
C ASP A 49 0.73 17.98 0.43
N LEU A 50 1.98 18.43 0.64
CA LEU A 50 2.33 19.86 0.59
C LEU A 50 1.91 20.58 -0.69
N PRO A 51 2.09 20.02 -1.91
CA PRO A 51 1.64 20.67 -3.13
C PRO A 51 0.12 20.86 -3.18
N ARG A 52 -0.65 19.90 -2.63
CA ARG A 52 -2.11 19.98 -2.55
C ARG A 52 -2.54 21.09 -1.59
N TRP A 53 -1.88 21.22 -0.44
CA TRP A 53 -2.16 22.31 0.50
C TRP A 53 -1.80 23.67 -0.08
N ARG A 54 -0.67 23.79 -0.80
CA ARG A 54 -0.30 25.01 -1.53
C ARG A 54 -1.41 25.48 -2.47
N GLU A 55 -1.93 24.56 -3.27
CA GLU A 55 -2.98 24.89 -4.24
C GLU A 55 -4.31 25.23 -3.56
N ALA A 56 -4.68 24.49 -2.50
CA ALA A 56 -5.87 24.78 -1.71
C ALA A 56 -5.82 26.19 -1.09
N LEU A 57 -4.70 26.57 -0.47
CA LEU A 57 -4.51 27.89 0.12
C LEU A 57 -4.56 29.00 -0.93
N ARG A 58 -3.93 28.79 -2.09
CA ARG A 58 -4.00 29.74 -3.22
C ARG A 58 -5.44 29.93 -3.71
N SER A 59 -6.19 28.85 -3.85
CA SER A 59 -7.60 28.94 -4.27
C SER A 59 -8.44 29.70 -3.24
N ARG A 60 -8.26 29.42 -1.94
CA ARG A 60 -8.98 30.10 -0.86
C ARG A 60 -8.64 31.59 -0.77
N LEU A 61 -7.38 31.97 -0.93
CA LEU A 61 -6.98 33.38 -0.97
C LEU A 61 -7.62 34.12 -2.14
N LYS A 62 -7.67 33.50 -3.33
CA LYS A 62 -8.31 34.11 -4.51
C LYS A 62 -9.81 34.34 -4.33
N ASP A 63 -10.49 33.38 -3.68
CA ASP A 63 -11.93 33.42 -3.44
C ASP A 63 -12.32 34.25 -2.20
N ALA A 64 -11.35 34.59 -1.35
CA ALA A 64 -11.57 35.36 -0.14
C ALA A 64 -12.11 36.76 -0.46
N ARG A 65 -13.12 37.17 0.31
CA ARG A 65 -13.80 38.45 0.12
C ARG A 65 -13.15 39.51 0.98
N VAL A 66 -12.92 40.67 0.37
CA VAL A 66 -12.41 41.84 1.07
C VAL A 66 -13.54 42.43 1.94
N PRO A 67 -13.25 42.89 3.17
CA PRO A 67 -14.21 43.63 3.97
C PRO A 67 -14.83 44.81 3.20
N PRO A 68 -16.12 45.11 3.41
CA PRO A 68 -16.82 46.15 2.66
C PRO A 68 -16.20 47.54 2.89
N GLU A 69 -15.67 47.80 4.08
CA GLU A 69 -15.00 49.04 4.44
C GLU A 69 -13.74 49.28 3.58
N LEU A 70 -12.88 48.27 3.46
CA LEU A 70 -11.67 48.35 2.64
C LEU A 70 -12.01 48.43 1.14
N THR A 71 -13.10 47.77 0.72
CA THR A 71 -13.63 47.87 -0.65
C THR A 71 -14.01 49.32 -0.97
N GLU A 72 -14.76 49.99 -0.09
CA GLU A 72 -15.15 51.40 -0.27
C GLU A 72 -13.93 52.33 -0.29
N GLU A 73 -12.94 52.10 0.58
CA GLU A 73 -11.72 52.90 0.64
C GLU A 73 -10.88 52.77 -0.64
N VAL A 74 -10.67 51.55 -1.14
CA VAL A 74 -9.92 51.28 -2.38
C VAL A 74 -10.61 51.88 -3.60
N MET A 75 -11.94 51.78 -3.68
CA MET A 75 -12.70 52.38 -4.78
C MET A 75 -12.59 53.92 -4.76
N CYS A 76 -12.62 54.54 -3.59
CA CYS A 76 -12.40 55.98 -3.43
C CYS A 76 -10.97 56.39 -3.84
N TYR A 77 -9.97 55.58 -3.46
CA TYR A 77 -8.58 55.79 -3.87
C TYR A 77 -8.41 55.73 -5.40
N GLN A 78 -9.00 54.73 -6.07
CA GLN A 78 -8.94 54.60 -7.53
C GLN A 78 -9.59 55.79 -8.25
N GLN A 79 -10.74 56.25 -7.76
CA GLN A 79 -11.38 57.45 -8.30
C GLN A 79 -10.48 58.67 -8.12
N SER A 80 -9.84 58.79 -6.95
CA SER A 80 -8.93 59.90 -6.63
C SER A 80 -7.67 59.92 -7.49
N GLN A 81 -7.17 58.77 -7.94
CA GLN A 81 -6.02 58.68 -8.85
C GLN A 81 -6.30 59.28 -10.24
N LEU A 82 -7.57 59.30 -10.68
CA LEU A 82 -7.97 59.82 -11.99
C LEU A 82 -8.21 61.33 -11.99
N LEU A 83 -8.23 61.97 -10.83
CA LEU A 83 -8.55 63.40 -10.69
C LEU A 83 -7.32 64.27 -10.99
N SER A 84 -7.56 65.40 -11.66
CA SER A 84 -6.56 66.46 -11.71
C SER A 84 -6.46 67.18 -10.36
N THR A 85 -5.30 67.78 -10.05
CA THR A 85 -5.07 68.53 -8.80
C THR A 85 -6.19 69.52 -8.42
N PRO A 86 -6.75 70.37 -9.31
CA PRO A 86 -7.85 71.25 -8.95
C PRO A 86 -9.15 70.51 -8.62
N GLN A 87 -9.45 69.39 -9.30
CA GLN A 87 -10.62 68.56 -9.01
C GLN A 87 -10.45 67.81 -7.68
N PHE A 88 -9.24 67.34 -7.40
CA PHE A 88 -8.90 66.70 -6.13
C PHE A 88 -9.10 67.64 -4.94
N ILE A 89 -8.69 68.90 -5.05
CA ILE A 89 -8.88 69.91 -3.99
C ILE A 89 -10.37 70.12 -3.67
N VAL A 90 -11.25 70.13 -4.69
CA VAL A 90 -12.70 70.28 -4.49
C VAL A 90 -13.30 69.06 -3.78
N GLN A 91 -12.81 67.86 -4.07
CA GLN A 91 -13.31 66.61 -3.47
C GLN A 91 -12.63 66.26 -2.13
N LEU A 92 -11.54 66.94 -1.76
CA LEU A 92 -10.76 66.66 -0.56
C LEU A 92 -11.58 66.61 0.75
N PRO A 93 -12.53 67.51 1.02
CA PRO A 93 -13.35 67.43 2.23
C PRO A 93 -14.22 66.17 2.28
N GLN A 94 -14.71 65.71 1.12
CA GLN A 94 -15.51 64.49 1.00
C GLN A 94 -14.64 63.25 1.22
N ILE A 95 -13.43 63.24 0.66
CA ILE A 95 -12.43 62.16 0.85
C ILE A 95 -12.06 62.03 2.33
N LEU A 96 -11.77 63.15 3.01
CA LEU A 96 -11.44 63.16 4.44
C LEU A 96 -12.61 62.67 5.31
N ALA A 97 -13.85 63.08 4.99
CA ALA A 97 -15.03 62.61 5.70
C ALA A 97 -15.25 61.10 5.51
N LEU A 98 -15.00 60.57 4.31
CA LEU A 98 -15.07 59.15 4.00
C LEU A 98 -13.99 58.36 4.77
N LEU A 99 -12.74 58.81 4.75
CA LEU A 99 -11.64 58.16 5.49
C LEU A 99 -11.90 58.11 6.99
N HIS A 100 -12.46 59.18 7.57
CA HIS A 100 -12.82 59.21 8.98
C HIS A 100 -14.01 58.30 9.30
N ARG A 101 -15.00 58.18 8.40
CA ARG A 101 -16.14 57.28 8.55
C ARG A 101 -15.71 55.81 8.50
N LEU A 102 -14.78 55.47 7.61
CA LEU A 102 -14.25 54.12 7.45
C LEU A 102 -13.17 53.75 8.47
N HIS A 103 -12.86 54.65 9.42
CA HIS A 103 -11.81 54.46 10.41
C HIS A 103 -10.45 54.08 9.80
N SER A 104 -10.14 54.65 8.63
CA SER A 104 -8.88 54.36 7.91
C SER A 104 -7.68 54.80 8.76
N PRO A 105 -6.62 53.99 8.86
CA PRO A 105 -5.38 54.36 9.55
C PRO A 105 -4.69 55.56 8.89
N TYR A 106 -5.01 55.88 7.64
CA TYR A 106 -4.52 57.08 6.97
C TYR A 106 -5.27 58.36 7.37
N ALA A 107 -6.48 58.28 7.95
CA ALA A 107 -7.35 59.44 8.17
C ALA A 107 -6.68 60.55 9.00
N ALA A 108 -5.95 60.18 10.06
CA ALA A 108 -5.24 61.15 10.91
C ALA A 108 -4.10 61.86 10.16
N GLN A 109 -3.32 61.10 9.39
CA GLN A 109 -2.21 61.64 8.59
C GLN A 109 -2.72 62.51 7.43
N ALA A 110 -3.81 62.11 6.79
CA ALA A 110 -4.48 62.85 5.74
C ALA A 110 -4.95 64.23 6.25
N LYS A 111 -5.62 64.25 7.41
CA LYS A 111 -6.08 65.49 8.04
C LYS A 111 -4.92 66.42 8.41
N GLN A 112 -3.87 65.87 9.02
CA GLN A 112 -2.67 66.64 9.36
C GLN A 112 -2.00 67.27 8.12
N LEU A 113 -1.90 66.51 7.02
CA LEU A 113 -1.36 67.00 5.74
C LEU A 113 -2.15 68.17 5.16
N THR A 114 -3.48 68.15 5.30
CA THR A 114 -4.36 69.21 4.80
C THR A 114 -4.38 70.44 5.71
N GLU A 115 -4.31 70.26 7.03
CA GLU A 115 -4.33 71.38 7.98
C GLU A 115 -2.99 72.12 8.07
N SER A 116 -1.88 71.41 7.84
CA SER A 116 -0.53 71.99 7.93
C SER A 116 -0.13 72.84 6.71
N ASN A 117 -0.90 72.79 5.61
CA ASN A 117 -0.58 73.45 4.35
C ASN A 117 -1.71 74.37 3.89
N SER A 118 -1.46 75.67 3.77
CA SER A 118 -2.46 76.67 3.34
C SER A 118 -2.80 76.60 1.84
N THR A 119 -1.91 76.05 1.01
CA THR A 119 -2.14 75.82 -0.42
C THR A 119 -1.73 74.41 -0.80
N PHE A 120 -2.62 73.70 -1.51
CA PHE A 120 -2.38 72.32 -1.91
C PHE A 120 -1.69 72.28 -3.28
N THR A 121 -0.39 72.00 -3.29
CA THR A 121 0.42 71.94 -4.51
C THR A 121 0.32 70.58 -5.20
N PRO A 122 0.67 70.46 -6.50
CA PRO A 122 0.73 69.17 -7.18
C PRO A 122 1.64 68.15 -6.49
N ALA A 123 2.74 68.60 -5.86
CA ALA A 123 3.63 67.72 -5.09
C ALA A 123 2.95 67.14 -3.84
N LEU A 124 2.15 67.94 -3.12
CA LEU A 124 1.35 67.48 -1.99
C LEU A 124 0.24 66.51 -2.42
N HIS A 125 -0.35 66.72 -3.59
CA HIS A 125 -1.31 65.78 -4.18
C HIS A 125 -0.66 64.41 -4.45
N THR A 126 0.51 64.38 -5.09
CA THR A 126 1.24 63.11 -5.30
C THR A 126 1.61 62.45 -3.97
N LEU A 127 2.09 63.22 -2.98
CA LEU A 127 2.47 62.69 -1.68
C LEU A 127 1.27 62.14 -0.90
N PHE A 128 0.10 62.78 -1.01
CA PHE A 128 -1.14 62.28 -0.42
C PHE A 128 -1.51 60.91 -0.98
N LEU A 129 -1.53 60.78 -2.31
CA LEU A 129 -1.85 59.50 -2.97
C LEU A 129 -0.80 58.42 -2.68
N GLN A 130 0.48 58.78 -2.55
CA GLN A 130 1.54 57.83 -2.19
C GLN A 130 1.38 57.31 -0.75
N ARG A 131 1.12 58.20 0.22
CA ARG A 131 0.92 57.77 1.62
C ARG A 131 -0.36 56.98 1.79
N TRP A 132 -1.43 57.36 1.09
CA TRP A 132 -2.67 56.59 1.08
C TRP A 132 -2.45 55.20 0.49
N ARG A 133 -1.71 55.09 -0.63
CA ARG A 133 -1.34 53.79 -1.21
C ARG A 133 -0.59 52.92 -0.21
N LEU A 134 0.41 53.47 0.48
CA LEU A 134 1.18 52.73 1.48
C LEU A 134 0.28 52.22 2.62
N SER A 135 -0.67 53.04 3.08
CA SER A 135 -1.66 52.61 4.08
C SER A 135 -2.52 51.46 3.58
N LEU A 136 -3.03 51.55 2.35
CA LEU A 136 -3.83 50.49 1.72
C LEU A 136 -3.03 49.20 1.53
N VAL A 137 -1.76 49.30 1.12
CA VAL A 137 -0.84 48.16 1.02
C VAL A 137 -0.65 47.50 2.39
N VAL A 138 -0.44 48.28 3.45
CA VAL A 138 -0.32 47.74 4.82
C VAL A 138 -1.60 47.02 5.22
N GLN A 139 -2.78 47.65 5.07
CA GLN A 139 -4.07 47.02 5.38
C GLN A 139 -4.29 45.71 4.59
N ALA A 140 -3.97 45.71 3.30
CA ALA A 140 -4.04 44.54 2.43
C ALA A 140 -3.14 43.40 2.94
N THR A 141 -1.88 43.72 3.25
CA THR A 141 -0.92 42.73 3.77
C THR A 141 -1.35 42.19 5.13
N THR A 142 -1.86 43.02 6.04
CA THR A 142 -2.37 42.57 7.34
C THR A 142 -3.58 41.66 7.18
N LEU A 143 -4.50 41.97 6.27
CA LEU A 143 -5.65 41.11 5.98
C LEU A 143 -5.20 39.75 5.42
N ASN A 144 -4.27 39.74 4.45
CA ASN A 144 -3.70 38.51 3.90
C ASN A 144 -3.05 37.65 5.00
N GLN A 145 -2.28 38.28 5.90
CA GLN A 145 -1.65 37.58 7.02
C GLN A 145 -2.66 37.00 8.01
N GLN A 146 -3.72 37.74 8.35
CA GLN A 146 -4.78 37.25 9.24
C GLN A 146 -5.49 36.03 8.66
N LEU A 147 -5.88 36.09 7.39
CA LEU A 147 -6.52 34.97 6.70
C LEU A 147 -5.61 33.75 6.63
N LEU A 148 -4.32 33.95 6.31
CA LEU A 148 -3.35 32.87 6.29
C LEU A 148 -3.12 32.26 7.67
N GLU A 149 -3.09 33.05 8.74
CA GLU A 149 -2.92 32.53 10.10
C GLU A 149 -4.15 31.72 10.55
N GLU A 150 -5.37 32.18 10.25
CA GLU A 150 -6.60 31.42 10.50
C GLU A 150 -6.61 30.07 9.76
N GLU A 151 -6.22 30.06 8.48
CA GLU A 151 -6.10 28.85 7.67
C GLU A 151 -5.00 27.92 8.18
N ARG A 152 -3.88 28.49 8.63
CA ARG A 152 -2.79 27.74 9.25
C ARG A 152 -3.26 27.05 10.53
N GLU A 153 -3.98 27.75 11.41
CA GLU A 153 -4.49 27.17 12.66
C GLU A 153 -5.46 26.01 12.38
N GLN A 154 -6.36 26.18 11.42
CA GLN A 154 -7.27 25.11 11.00
C GLN A 154 -6.50 23.90 10.44
N LEU A 155 -5.60 24.14 9.50
CA LEU A 155 -4.80 23.07 8.89
C LEU A 155 -3.92 22.36 9.94
N LEU A 156 -3.33 23.11 10.86
CA LEU A 156 -2.53 22.56 11.96
C LEU A 156 -3.38 21.70 12.90
N SER A 157 -4.61 22.11 13.23
CA SER A 157 -5.54 21.28 14.01
C SER A 157 -5.89 19.99 13.27
N ASP A 158 -6.26 20.08 12.00
CA ASP A 158 -6.64 18.91 11.19
C ASP A 158 -5.48 17.92 11.05
N VAL A 159 -4.27 18.43 10.77
CA VAL A 159 -3.04 17.63 10.67
C VAL A 159 -2.72 16.98 12.02
N GLN A 160 -2.88 17.69 13.14
CA GLN A 160 -2.68 17.11 14.47
C GLN A 160 -3.64 15.96 14.76
N GLU A 161 -4.93 16.11 14.45
CA GLU A 161 -5.90 15.02 14.66
C GLU A 161 -5.51 13.79 13.84
N ARG A 162 -5.19 13.98 12.56
CA ARG A 162 -4.71 12.90 11.66
C ARG A 162 -3.41 12.26 12.15
N MET A 163 -2.50 13.04 12.71
CA MET A 163 -1.24 12.56 13.28
C MET A 163 -1.45 11.71 14.53
N THR A 164 -2.35 12.12 15.43
CA THR A 164 -2.63 11.31 16.63
C THR A 164 -3.19 9.94 16.28
N LEU A 165 -4.09 9.88 15.29
CA LEU A 165 -4.66 8.63 14.78
C LEU A 165 -3.60 7.78 14.07
N SER A 166 -2.91 8.36 13.09
CA SER A 166 -1.92 7.64 12.28
C SER A 166 -0.74 7.17 13.12
N GLY A 167 -0.24 7.99 14.05
CA GLY A 167 0.88 7.62 14.91
C GLY A 167 0.56 6.47 15.89
N GLN A 168 -0.70 6.30 16.29
CA GLN A 168 -1.10 5.17 17.14
C GLN A 168 -1.31 3.88 16.34
N LEU A 169 -1.67 4.00 15.06
CA LEU A 169 -1.93 2.86 14.18
C LEU A 169 -0.68 2.40 13.39
N GLU A 170 0.29 3.28 13.13
CA GLU A 170 1.55 2.99 12.42
C GLU A 170 2.22 1.69 12.90
N PRO A 171 2.49 1.47 14.20
CA PRO A 171 3.19 0.26 14.64
C PRO A 171 2.40 -1.03 14.39
N THR A 172 1.07 -0.93 14.26
CA THR A 172 0.19 -2.07 13.99
C THR A 172 0.01 -2.34 12.50
N LEU A 173 -0.13 -1.29 11.68
CA LEU A 173 -0.57 -1.38 10.28
C LEU A 173 0.50 -1.04 9.24
N ALA A 174 1.53 -0.25 9.58
CA ALA A 174 2.49 0.27 8.63
C ALA A 174 3.87 -0.41 8.77
N GLU A 175 4.18 -1.32 7.85
CA GLU A 175 5.51 -1.93 7.76
C GLU A 175 6.50 -1.12 6.92
N ASN A 176 5.98 -0.41 5.92
CA ASN A 176 6.75 0.28 4.87
C ASN A 176 6.20 1.69 4.64
N ASP A 177 6.95 2.52 3.91
CA ASP A 177 6.56 3.90 3.58
C ASP A 177 5.23 3.96 2.79
N ASN A 178 4.98 3.00 1.89
CA ASN A 178 3.72 2.89 1.16
C ASN A 178 2.51 2.69 2.10
N ALA A 179 2.67 1.83 3.09
CA ALA A 179 1.63 1.55 4.07
C ALA A 179 1.37 2.76 4.96
N ALA A 180 2.42 3.48 5.36
CA ALA A 180 2.32 4.72 6.12
C ALA A 180 1.61 5.83 5.31
N GLY A 181 1.91 5.94 4.01
CA GLY A 181 1.21 6.84 3.08
C GLY A 181 -0.29 6.57 3.01
N ARG A 182 -0.68 5.32 2.75
CA ARG A 182 -2.10 4.96 2.71
C ARG A 182 -2.80 5.13 4.08
N LEU A 183 -2.12 4.81 5.17
CA LEU A 183 -2.65 5.05 6.52
C LEU A 183 -2.94 6.54 6.73
N TRP A 184 -2.03 7.41 6.28
CA TRP A 184 -2.21 8.85 6.30
C TRP A 184 -3.42 9.28 5.45
N ASP A 185 -3.57 8.75 4.24
CA ASP A 185 -4.73 9.05 3.39
C ASP A 185 -6.05 8.63 4.03
N MET A 186 -6.09 7.43 4.62
CA MET A 186 -7.27 6.90 5.30
C MET A 186 -7.63 7.67 6.58
N SER A 187 -6.66 8.35 7.19
CA SER A 187 -6.89 9.20 8.36
C SER A 187 -7.65 10.49 8.03
N ALA A 188 -7.79 10.85 6.75
CA ALA A 188 -8.57 12.02 6.32
C ALA A 188 -10.09 11.87 6.54
N GLY A 189 -10.59 10.66 6.83
CA GLY A 189 -11.99 10.42 7.17
C GLY A 189 -12.37 10.95 8.56
N GLN A 190 -13.62 11.39 8.73
CA GLN A 190 -14.15 11.85 10.01
C GLN A 190 -14.38 10.68 10.97
N LEU A 191 -13.36 10.31 11.74
CA LEU A 191 -13.46 9.26 12.75
C LEU A 191 -13.85 9.84 14.13
N LYS A 192 -14.76 9.17 14.84
CA LYS A 192 -15.05 9.53 16.24
C LYS A 192 -13.90 9.06 17.14
N ARG A 193 -13.48 9.94 18.07
CA ARG A 193 -12.41 9.64 19.03
C ARG A 193 -12.81 8.41 19.88
N GLY A 194 -11.99 7.36 19.86
CA GLY A 194 -12.15 6.14 20.67
C GLY A 194 -12.28 4.84 19.87
N ASP A 195 -12.70 4.92 18.61
CA ASP A 195 -13.02 3.72 17.81
C ASP A 195 -11.77 2.93 17.36
N TYR A 196 -10.62 3.60 17.23
CA TYR A 196 -9.35 2.99 16.81
C TYR A 196 -8.73 2.04 17.87
N GLN A 197 -9.16 2.11 19.13
CA GLN A 197 -8.64 1.25 20.21
C GLN A 197 -8.85 -0.24 19.91
N LEU A 198 -9.92 -0.57 19.18
CA LEU A 198 -10.17 -1.93 18.73
C LEU A 198 -9.05 -2.43 17.79
N ILE A 199 -8.60 -1.59 16.85
CA ILE A 199 -7.51 -1.93 15.94
C ILE A 199 -6.23 -2.19 16.74
N VAL A 200 -5.89 -1.32 17.69
CA VAL A 200 -4.71 -1.48 18.56
C VAL A 200 -4.78 -2.79 19.34
N LYS A 201 -5.93 -3.10 19.97
CA LYS A 201 -6.13 -4.35 20.71
C LYS A 201 -5.94 -5.60 19.84
N TYR A 202 -6.49 -5.61 18.63
CA TYR A 202 -6.30 -6.73 17.71
C TYR A 202 -4.88 -6.78 17.13
N GLY A 203 -4.22 -5.63 17.00
CA GLY A 203 -2.80 -5.52 16.65
C GLY A 203 -1.88 -6.12 17.72
N GLU A 204 -2.13 -5.82 18.99
CA GLU A 204 -1.42 -6.44 20.13
C GLU A 204 -1.67 -7.95 20.19
N PHE A 205 -2.90 -8.40 19.93
CA PHE A 205 -3.23 -9.81 19.84
C PHE A 205 -2.54 -10.50 18.65
N LEU A 206 -2.41 -9.82 17.50
CA LEU A 206 -1.68 -10.31 16.34
C LEU A 206 -0.18 -10.44 16.64
N ALA A 207 0.42 -9.43 17.29
CA ALA A 207 1.79 -9.52 17.80
C ALA A 207 1.96 -10.66 18.81
N ALA A 208 0.88 -11.02 19.51
CA ALA A 208 0.84 -12.18 20.39
C ALA A 208 0.82 -13.55 19.65
N GLN A 209 0.72 -13.58 18.33
CA GLN A 209 0.53 -14.81 17.53
C GLN A 209 1.44 -14.81 16.28
N PRO A 210 2.76 -15.07 16.41
CA PRO A 210 3.69 -14.98 15.28
C PRO A 210 3.37 -16.00 14.16
N GLU A 211 2.86 -17.19 14.50
CA GLU A 211 2.43 -18.18 13.49
C GLU A 211 1.33 -17.63 12.58
N LEU A 212 0.40 -16.85 13.13
CA LEU A 212 -0.72 -16.29 12.38
C LEU A 212 -0.24 -15.17 11.43
N MET A 213 0.77 -14.41 11.87
CA MET A 213 1.42 -13.40 11.03
C MET A 213 2.26 -14.03 9.91
N GLN A 214 3.02 -15.09 10.21
CA GLN A 214 3.76 -15.85 9.19
C GLN A 214 2.84 -16.43 8.12
N LEU A 215 1.66 -16.94 8.50
CA LEU A 215 0.66 -17.40 7.54
C LEU A 215 0.17 -16.28 6.63
N ALA A 216 -0.07 -15.08 7.16
CA ALA A 216 -0.50 -13.93 6.37
C ALA A 216 0.60 -13.46 5.40
N GLU A 217 1.86 -13.41 5.86
CA GLU A 217 3.00 -13.10 5.01
C GLU A 217 3.20 -14.15 3.91
N GLN A 218 3.11 -15.44 4.23
CA GLN A 218 3.22 -16.52 3.25
C GLN A 218 2.09 -16.48 2.22
N LEU A 219 0.86 -16.17 2.66
CA LEU A 219 -0.27 -15.97 1.76
C LEU A 219 0.00 -14.77 0.83
N GLY A 220 0.47 -13.65 1.38
CA GLY A 220 0.84 -12.47 0.60
C GLY A 220 2.00 -12.66 -0.38
N ARG A 221 2.96 -13.50 0.00
CA ARG A 221 4.13 -13.90 -0.80
C ARG A 221 3.88 -15.09 -1.71
N SER A 222 2.70 -15.73 -1.67
CA SER A 222 2.45 -17.00 -2.35
C SER A 222 2.55 -16.93 -3.88
N ARG A 223 2.75 -15.75 -4.48
CA ARG A 223 3.48 -15.66 -5.75
C ARG A 223 4.93 -16.11 -5.48
N GLU A 224 5.18 -17.42 -5.57
CA GLU A 224 6.49 -17.89 -6.00
C GLU A 224 6.85 -17.04 -7.20
N ALA A 225 7.95 -16.30 -7.08
CA ALA A 225 8.52 -15.55 -8.18
C ALA A 225 8.59 -16.55 -9.34
N LYS A 226 7.72 -16.38 -10.35
CA LYS A 226 7.91 -17.09 -11.62
C LYS A 226 9.27 -16.59 -12.06
N SER A 227 10.29 -17.40 -11.85
CA SER A 227 11.62 -17.13 -12.35
C SER A 227 11.46 -17.09 -13.86
N VAL A 228 11.42 -15.88 -14.41
CA VAL A 228 11.52 -15.71 -15.85
C VAL A 228 13.01 -15.79 -16.10
N PRO A 229 13.54 -16.89 -16.67
CA PRO A 229 14.94 -16.90 -17.05
C PRO A 229 15.13 -15.77 -18.06
N LYS A 230 15.96 -14.79 -17.68
CA LYS A 230 16.47 -13.77 -18.60
C LYS A 230 17.06 -14.53 -19.79
N LYS A 231 16.67 -14.17 -21.02
CA LYS A 231 17.15 -14.84 -22.24
C LYS A 231 18.68 -14.78 -22.41
N ASP A 232 19.35 -13.87 -21.70
CA ASP A 232 20.79 -13.62 -21.78
C ASP A 232 21.44 -13.54 -20.38
N ALA A 233 21.44 -14.64 -19.63
CA ALA A 233 22.25 -14.74 -18.41
C ALA A 233 23.62 -15.37 -18.74
N PRO A 234 24.74 -14.80 -18.23
CA PRO A 234 26.06 -15.40 -18.43
C PRO A 234 26.14 -16.79 -17.79
N MET A 235 26.92 -17.68 -18.40
CA MET A 235 27.08 -19.06 -17.93
C MET A 235 28.09 -19.11 -16.78
N GLU A 236 27.71 -19.73 -15.66
CA GLU A 236 28.63 -20.07 -14.57
C GLU A 236 28.75 -21.59 -14.40
N THR A 237 29.90 -22.01 -13.86
CA THR A 237 30.26 -23.42 -13.68
C THR A 237 29.53 -24.02 -12.48
N PHE A 238 28.46 -24.79 -12.73
CA PHE A 238 27.71 -25.49 -11.70
C PHE A 238 28.26 -26.91 -11.51
N ARG A 239 28.77 -27.22 -10.31
CA ARG A 239 29.30 -28.54 -9.97
C ARG A 239 28.19 -29.44 -9.43
N THR A 240 27.85 -30.50 -10.15
CA THR A 240 26.90 -31.52 -9.66
C THR A 240 27.60 -32.86 -9.63
N LEU A 241 27.43 -33.61 -8.54
CA LEU A 241 27.86 -35.00 -8.45
C LEU A 241 26.94 -35.84 -9.33
N VAL A 242 27.45 -36.33 -10.46
CA VAL A 242 26.70 -37.19 -11.38
C VAL A 242 27.18 -38.62 -11.19
N ARG A 243 26.23 -39.56 -11.12
CA ARG A 243 26.52 -41.00 -11.08
C ARG A 243 26.94 -41.47 -12.46
N GLU A 244 28.21 -41.84 -12.60
CA GLU A 244 28.72 -42.55 -13.78
C GLU A 244 29.22 -43.93 -13.32
N PRO A 245 29.01 -45.00 -14.12
CA PRO A 245 29.51 -46.33 -13.77
C PRO A 245 31.04 -46.30 -13.68
N ALA A 246 31.59 -46.80 -12.57
CA ALA A 246 33.01 -46.74 -12.30
C ALA A 246 33.84 -47.46 -13.37
N THR A 247 34.91 -46.82 -13.86
CA THR A 247 35.86 -47.42 -14.81
C THR A 247 36.83 -48.41 -14.15
N VAL A 248 36.83 -48.52 -12.82
CA VAL A 248 37.78 -49.33 -12.03
C VAL A 248 37.00 -50.43 -11.28
N PRO A 249 37.46 -51.70 -11.25
CA PRO A 249 36.67 -52.80 -10.74
C PRO A 249 36.66 -52.84 -9.20
N GLU A 250 35.49 -52.68 -8.57
CA GLU A 250 35.33 -52.90 -7.11
C GLU A 250 34.61 -54.22 -6.80
N GLN A 251 33.62 -54.65 -7.61
CA GLN A 251 32.96 -55.96 -7.42
C GLN A 251 32.36 -56.50 -8.74
N VAL A 252 32.44 -57.82 -8.94
CA VAL A 252 31.78 -58.53 -10.05
C VAL A 252 30.39 -58.97 -9.60
N ASP A 253 29.34 -58.50 -10.26
CA ASP A 253 27.93 -58.70 -9.87
C ASP A 253 27.14 -59.56 -10.87
N GLY A 254 27.78 -60.01 -11.97
CA GLY A 254 27.15 -60.97 -12.89
C GLY A 254 27.84 -61.13 -14.23
N ILE A 255 27.10 -61.68 -15.20
CA ILE A 255 27.53 -61.90 -16.58
C ILE A 255 26.57 -61.13 -17.51
N GLN A 256 27.10 -60.51 -18.56
CA GLN A 256 26.32 -59.82 -19.58
C GLN A 256 26.89 -60.06 -20.98
N GLN A 257 26.07 -59.86 -22.00
CA GLN A 257 26.54 -59.84 -23.39
C GLN A 257 27.11 -58.45 -23.73
N GLY A 258 28.25 -58.42 -24.40
CA GLY A 258 28.92 -57.20 -24.81
C GLY A 258 30.10 -57.46 -25.74
N ASP A 259 30.98 -56.47 -25.85
CA ASP A 259 32.15 -56.43 -26.73
C ASP A 259 33.45 -56.09 -25.99
N ASP A 260 33.42 -56.07 -24.66
CA ASP A 260 34.57 -55.71 -23.81
C ASP A 260 35.58 -56.88 -23.72
N ILE A 261 36.57 -56.86 -24.62
CA ILE A 261 37.59 -57.91 -24.77
C ILE A 261 38.36 -58.15 -23.46
N LEU A 262 38.58 -57.12 -22.66
CA LEU A 262 39.35 -57.22 -21.42
C LEU A 262 38.60 -57.96 -20.31
N ARG A 263 37.29 -58.16 -20.47
CA ARG A 263 36.39 -58.76 -19.47
C ARG A 263 35.68 -60.00 -19.97
N LEU A 264 36.18 -60.61 -21.04
CA LEU A 264 35.62 -61.82 -21.61
C LEU A 264 35.71 -62.99 -20.62
N LEU A 265 34.66 -63.81 -20.64
CA LEU A 265 34.66 -65.06 -19.92
C LEU A 265 35.65 -66.04 -20.56
N PRO A 266 36.36 -66.87 -19.77
CA PRO A 266 37.35 -67.81 -20.30
C PRO A 266 36.84 -68.72 -21.43
N PRO A 267 35.58 -69.19 -21.44
CA PRO A 267 35.00 -69.92 -22.58
C PRO A 267 34.96 -69.12 -23.90
N GLU A 268 34.67 -67.81 -23.85
CA GLU A 268 34.66 -66.95 -25.05
C GLU A 268 36.09 -66.65 -25.52
N LEU A 269 37.09 -66.66 -24.62
CA LEU A 269 38.49 -66.58 -25.03
C LEU A 269 39.01 -67.89 -25.63
N ALA A 270 38.47 -69.04 -25.20
CA ALA A 270 38.86 -70.33 -25.74
C ALA A 270 38.43 -70.53 -27.20
N THR A 271 37.33 -69.90 -27.64
CA THR A 271 36.88 -69.97 -29.04
C THR A 271 37.85 -69.32 -30.02
N LEU A 272 38.58 -68.27 -29.59
CA LEU A 272 39.69 -67.70 -30.37
C LEU A 272 40.85 -68.67 -30.58
N GLY A 273 41.05 -69.64 -29.67
CA GLY A 273 42.11 -70.64 -29.78
C GLY A 273 41.83 -71.75 -30.79
N ILE A 274 40.61 -71.84 -31.32
CA ILE A 274 40.16 -72.88 -32.26
C ILE A 274 39.91 -72.22 -33.62
N THR A 275 40.72 -72.57 -34.62
CA THR A 275 40.75 -71.89 -35.92
C THR A 275 39.40 -71.92 -36.65
N GLU A 276 38.60 -72.97 -36.47
CA GLU A 276 37.27 -73.09 -37.07
C GLU A 276 36.23 -72.15 -36.43
N LEU A 277 36.40 -71.78 -35.16
CA LEU A 277 35.45 -70.98 -34.37
C LEU A 277 35.86 -69.50 -34.26
N GLU A 278 37.05 -69.15 -34.74
CA GLU A 278 37.59 -67.79 -34.71
C GLU A 278 36.66 -66.78 -35.42
N TYR A 279 36.14 -67.13 -36.60
CA TYR A 279 35.19 -66.28 -37.33
C TYR A 279 33.86 -66.12 -36.59
N GLU A 280 33.43 -67.13 -35.83
CA GLU A 280 32.23 -67.02 -35.01
C GLU A 280 32.45 -66.07 -33.82
N PHE A 281 33.63 -66.11 -33.20
CA PHE A 281 34.01 -65.14 -32.18
C PHE A 281 33.98 -63.71 -32.73
N TYR A 282 34.60 -63.45 -33.90
CA TYR A 282 34.59 -62.11 -34.50
C TYR A 282 33.19 -61.64 -34.86
N ARG A 283 32.33 -62.54 -35.37
CA ARG A 283 30.92 -62.20 -35.61
C ARG A 283 30.24 -61.76 -34.31
N ARG A 284 30.36 -62.56 -33.25
CA ARG A 284 29.76 -62.27 -31.94
C ARG A 284 30.33 -61.01 -31.29
N LEU A 285 31.62 -60.70 -31.51
CA LEU A 285 32.25 -59.46 -31.06
C LEU A 285 31.58 -58.25 -31.72
N VAL A 286 31.41 -58.28 -33.05
CA VAL A 286 30.77 -57.20 -33.80
C VAL A 286 29.29 -57.06 -33.42
N GLU A 287 28.60 -58.18 -33.22
CA GLU A 287 27.20 -58.23 -32.79
C GLU A 287 27.00 -57.89 -31.30
N LYS A 288 28.10 -57.68 -30.55
CA LYS A 288 28.12 -57.42 -29.09
C LYS A 288 27.43 -58.53 -28.26
N GLN A 289 27.57 -59.78 -28.70
CA GLN A 289 26.96 -60.95 -28.09
C GLN A 289 27.93 -61.80 -27.25
N LEU A 290 29.18 -61.37 -27.06
CA LEU A 290 30.15 -62.11 -26.25
C LEU A 290 29.83 -61.99 -24.77
N LEU A 291 29.96 -63.08 -24.03
CA LEU A 291 29.75 -63.09 -22.60
C LEU A 291 30.94 -62.44 -21.86
N THR A 292 30.66 -61.36 -21.15
CA THR A 292 31.62 -60.56 -20.36
C THR A 292 31.15 -60.44 -18.91
N TYR A 293 32.09 -60.27 -17.98
CA TYR A 293 31.74 -59.99 -16.58
C TYR A 293 31.10 -58.61 -16.44
N ARG A 294 29.95 -58.52 -15.77
CA ARG A 294 29.29 -57.26 -15.38
C ARG A 294 29.86 -56.78 -14.06
N LEU A 295 30.42 -55.57 -14.06
CA LEU A 295 30.91 -54.89 -12.86
C LEU A 295 29.83 -53.97 -12.29
N HIS A 296 29.76 -53.88 -10.96
CA HIS A 296 28.98 -52.88 -10.24
C HIS A 296 29.92 -52.08 -9.33
N GLY A 297 29.80 -50.75 -9.36
CA GLY A 297 30.60 -49.83 -8.55
C GLY A 297 30.04 -48.42 -8.65
N GLU A 298 29.70 -47.80 -7.50
CA GLU A 298 29.16 -46.44 -7.42
C GLU A 298 30.29 -45.43 -7.22
N ALA A 299 30.85 -44.89 -8.31
CA ALA A 299 31.78 -43.77 -8.22
C ALA A 299 31.05 -42.44 -8.47
N TRP A 300 30.95 -41.62 -7.43
CA TRP A 300 30.47 -40.24 -7.55
C TRP A 300 31.59 -39.37 -8.12
N ARG A 301 31.40 -38.75 -9.30
CA ARG A 301 32.33 -37.74 -9.83
C ARG A 301 31.63 -36.39 -9.95
N GLU A 302 32.36 -35.32 -9.57
CA GLU A 302 31.92 -33.95 -9.83
C GLU A 302 31.94 -33.70 -11.35
N LYS A 303 30.75 -33.53 -11.94
CA LYS A 303 30.61 -33.04 -13.31
C LYS A 303 30.37 -31.55 -13.24
N VAL A 304 31.31 -30.78 -13.78
CA VAL A 304 31.17 -29.34 -13.93
C VAL A 304 30.34 -29.11 -15.20
N THR A 305 29.09 -28.68 -15.04
CA THR A 305 28.24 -28.26 -16.16
C THR A 305 28.02 -26.77 -16.11
N GLU A 306 28.32 -26.07 -17.20
CA GLU A 306 27.97 -24.66 -17.35
C GLU A 306 26.45 -24.55 -17.56
N ARG A 307 25.77 -23.83 -16.67
CA ARG A 307 24.34 -23.54 -16.80
C ARG A 307 24.16 -22.02 -16.79
N PRO A 308 23.22 -21.46 -17.58
CA PRO A 308 22.88 -20.06 -17.47
C PRO A 308 22.38 -19.77 -16.06
N VAL A 309 22.93 -18.74 -15.42
CA VAL A 309 22.50 -18.32 -14.09
C VAL A 309 21.04 -17.88 -14.19
N VAL A 310 20.14 -18.60 -13.54
CA VAL A 310 18.82 -18.02 -13.24
C VAL A 310 19.07 -16.99 -12.15
N HIS A 311 19.46 -15.77 -12.54
CA HIS A 311 19.31 -14.63 -11.66
C HIS A 311 17.82 -14.57 -11.37
N GLN A 312 17.43 -14.90 -10.14
CA GLN A 312 16.10 -14.62 -9.62
C GLN A 312 16.01 -13.10 -9.41
N ASP A 313 16.00 -12.34 -10.50
CA ASP A 313 15.37 -11.02 -10.46
C ASP A 313 13.90 -11.32 -10.20
N VAL A 314 13.48 -11.16 -8.94
CA VAL A 314 12.08 -11.23 -8.55
C VAL A 314 11.42 -10.03 -9.22
N ASP A 315 10.88 -10.23 -10.42
CA ASP A 315 9.99 -9.24 -11.02
C ASP A 315 8.83 -9.05 -10.04
N GLU A 316 8.74 -7.88 -9.42
CA GLU A 316 7.60 -7.44 -8.63
C GLU A 316 6.41 -7.23 -9.58
N GLN A 317 5.86 -8.33 -10.10
CA GLN A 317 4.61 -8.26 -10.83
C GLN A 317 3.56 -7.65 -9.90
N PRO A 318 2.74 -6.69 -10.37
CA PRO A 318 1.68 -6.10 -9.57
C PRO A 318 0.78 -7.21 -9.05
N ARG A 319 0.73 -7.37 -7.73
CA ARG A 319 -0.02 -8.44 -7.05
C ARG A 319 -1.51 -8.10 -7.09
N GLY A 320 -2.35 -9.08 -7.40
CA GLY A 320 -3.79 -8.85 -7.50
C GLY A 320 -4.45 -8.52 -6.15
N PRO A 321 -5.70 -8.08 -6.12
CA PRO A 321 -6.37 -7.72 -4.86
C PRO A 321 -6.74 -8.94 -4.00
N PHE A 322 -6.91 -8.73 -2.70
CA PHE A 322 -7.42 -9.75 -1.77
C PHE A 322 -8.94 -9.68 -1.64
N ILE A 323 -9.60 -10.84 -1.77
CA ILE A 323 -11.01 -11.04 -1.42
C ILE A 323 -11.06 -12.02 -0.25
N VAL A 324 -11.19 -11.51 0.96
CA VAL A 324 -11.23 -12.31 2.20
C VAL A 324 -12.68 -12.56 2.59
N CYS A 325 -13.05 -13.82 2.73
CA CYS A 325 -14.36 -14.26 3.17
C CYS A 325 -14.26 -14.88 4.55
N VAL A 326 -15.02 -14.34 5.50
CA VAL A 326 -14.96 -14.75 6.91
C VAL A 326 -16.28 -15.37 7.31
N ASP A 327 -16.20 -16.60 7.81
CA ASP A 327 -17.33 -17.32 8.39
C ASP A 327 -17.69 -16.72 9.75
N THR A 328 -18.95 -16.29 9.89
CA THR A 328 -19.48 -15.71 11.14
C THR A 328 -20.36 -16.69 11.93
N SER A 329 -20.24 -17.97 11.62
CA SER A 329 -20.96 -19.06 12.29
C SER A 329 -20.74 -19.11 13.79
N GLY A 330 -21.70 -19.68 14.51
CA GLY A 330 -21.60 -19.87 15.96
C GLY A 330 -20.35 -20.64 16.41
N SER A 331 -19.84 -21.59 15.61
CA SER A 331 -18.62 -22.35 15.91
C SER A 331 -17.33 -21.54 15.72
N MET A 332 -17.41 -20.47 14.93
CA MET A 332 -16.35 -19.46 14.81
C MET A 332 -16.35 -18.44 15.96
N GLY A 333 -17.26 -18.56 16.94
CA GLY A 333 -17.31 -17.67 18.10
C GLY A 333 -16.10 -17.77 19.04
N GLY A 334 -15.89 -16.73 19.85
CA GLY A 334 -14.89 -16.72 20.92
C GLY A 334 -13.46 -16.51 20.41
N PHE A 335 -12.59 -17.51 20.56
CA PHE A 335 -11.19 -17.37 20.16
C PHE A 335 -10.99 -17.47 18.65
N ASN A 336 -11.81 -18.28 17.97
CA ASN A 336 -11.77 -18.39 16.50
C ASN A 336 -12.09 -17.03 15.85
N GLU A 337 -13.07 -16.32 16.40
CA GLU A 337 -13.44 -14.96 15.99
C GLU A 337 -12.26 -14.00 16.16
N GLN A 338 -11.59 -14.03 17.31
CA GLN A 338 -10.43 -13.17 17.57
C GLN A 338 -9.29 -13.44 16.59
N CYS A 339 -8.99 -14.71 16.32
CA CYS A 339 -7.97 -15.09 15.36
C CYS A 339 -8.34 -14.74 13.92
N ALA A 340 -9.60 -14.95 13.51
CA ALA A 340 -10.06 -14.60 12.17
C ALA A 340 -9.96 -13.08 11.93
N LYS A 341 -10.38 -12.27 12.90
CA LYS A 341 -10.26 -10.80 12.85
C LYS A 341 -8.81 -10.34 12.82
N ALA A 342 -7.96 -10.91 13.68
CA ALA A 342 -6.53 -10.60 13.70
C ALA A 342 -5.85 -11.00 12.39
N PHE A 343 -6.26 -12.11 11.77
CA PHE A 343 -5.73 -12.55 10.49
C PHE A 343 -6.17 -11.62 9.35
N CYS A 344 -7.42 -11.15 9.37
CA CYS A 344 -7.87 -10.12 8.45
C CYS A 344 -7.06 -8.82 8.59
N LEU A 345 -6.73 -8.42 9.83
CA LEU A 345 -5.85 -7.27 10.09
C LEU A 345 -4.44 -7.49 9.54
N ALA A 346 -3.90 -8.71 9.67
CA ALA A 346 -2.61 -9.08 9.11
C ALA A 346 -2.62 -9.02 7.57
N LEU A 347 -3.68 -9.51 6.93
CA LEU A 347 -3.85 -9.41 5.47
C LEU A 347 -4.01 -7.96 5.02
N MET A 348 -4.71 -7.13 5.78
CA MET A 348 -4.79 -5.68 5.53
C MET A 348 -3.41 -5.03 5.59
N ARG A 349 -2.60 -5.34 6.61
CA ARG A 349 -1.23 -4.83 6.75
C ARG A 349 -0.36 -5.19 5.54
N VAL A 350 -0.40 -6.45 5.09
CA VAL A 350 0.27 -6.90 3.86
C VAL A 350 -0.27 -6.16 2.63
N ALA A 351 -1.59 -5.99 2.52
CA ALA A 351 -2.21 -5.29 1.40
C ALA A 351 -1.81 -3.81 1.34
N LEU A 352 -1.70 -3.13 2.48
CA LEU A 352 -1.24 -1.74 2.56
C LEU A 352 0.24 -1.61 2.16
N ALA A 353 1.08 -2.56 2.58
CA ALA A 353 2.51 -2.58 2.20
C ALA A 353 2.72 -2.80 0.70
N ASP A 354 1.97 -3.73 0.11
CA ASP A 354 2.06 -4.10 -1.32
C ASP A 354 1.20 -3.23 -2.25
N ASN A 355 0.54 -2.18 -1.73
CA ASN A 355 -0.38 -1.32 -2.50
C ASN A 355 -1.57 -2.08 -3.15
N ARG A 356 -2.02 -3.18 -2.53
CA ARG A 356 -3.12 -4.04 -3.01
C ARG A 356 -4.46 -3.58 -2.46
N ARG A 357 -5.57 -3.91 -3.13
CA ARG A 357 -6.90 -3.73 -2.54
C ARG A 357 -7.19 -4.89 -1.59
N CYS A 358 -7.80 -4.60 -0.44
CA CYS A 358 -8.20 -5.62 0.54
C CYS A 358 -9.70 -5.50 0.80
N PHE A 359 -10.43 -6.54 0.44
CA PHE A 359 -11.87 -6.59 0.59
C PHE A 359 -12.28 -7.74 1.50
N ILE A 360 -13.18 -7.46 2.44
CA ILE A 360 -13.71 -8.43 3.39
C ILE A 360 -15.19 -8.64 3.15
N MET A 361 -15.59 -9.90 3.04
CA MET A 361 -16.97 -10.36 3.06
C MET A 361 -17.20 -11.15 4.35
N LEU A 362 -18.11 -10.68 5.19
CA LEU A 362 -18.68 -11.52 6.24
C LEU A 362 -19.83 -12.30 5.63
N PHE A 363 -19.80 -13.62 5.74
CA PHE A 363 -20.92 -14.44 5.33
C PHE A 363 -21.61 -15.08 6.52
N SER A 364 -22.94 -14.95 6.50
CA SER A 364 -23.89 -15.49 7.45
C SER A 364 -25.12 -15.95 6.66
N THR A 365 -26.34 -15.68 7.15
CA THR A 365 -27.55 -15.63 6.31
C THR A 365 -27.51 -14.48 5.30
N ASP A 366 -26.87 -13.36 5.67
CA ASP A 366 -26.64 -12.20 4.81
C ASP A 366 -25.14 -11.99 4.56
N VAL A 367 -24.80 -11.38 3.42
CA VAL A 367 -23.42 -11.05 3.04
C VAL A 367 -23.14 -9.56 3.29
N VAL A 368 -22.34 -9.28 4.32
CA VAL A 368 -21.88 -7.92 4.65
C VAL A 368 -20.49 -7.68 4.08
N ARG A 369 -20.25 -6.47 3.59
CA ARG A 369 -19.13 -6.13 2.70
C ARG A 369 -18.35 -4.95 3.26
N TYR A 370 -17.02 -5.06 3.31
CA TYR A 370 -16.10 -4.01 3.78
C TYR A 370 -14.89 -3.91 2.85
N GLU A 371 -14.53 -2.71 2.43
CA GLU A 371 -13.31 -2.36 1.73
C GLU A 371 -12.32 -1.70 2.70
N LEU A 372 -11.29 -2.45 3.09
CA LEU A 372 -10.34 -1.99 4.12
C LEU A 372 -9.25 -1.08 3.57
N SER A 373 -8.98 -1.12 2.27
CA SER A 373 -7.94 -0.32 1.62
C SER A 373 -8.45 0.99 1.01
N GLY A 374 -9.74 1.30 1.14
CA GLY A 374 -10.36 2.52 0.60
C GLY A 374 -10.13 3.74 1.50
N PRO A 375 -10.60 4.94 1.09
CA PRO A 375 -10.43 6.17 1.88
C PRO A 375 -11.09 6.09 3.27
N GLU A 376 -12.19 5.35 3.40
CA GLU A 376 -12.87 5.09 4.69
C GLU A 376 -12.36 3.80 5.37
N GLY A 377 -11.22 3.26 4.96
CA GLY A 377 -10.79 1.91 5.33
C GLY A 377 -10.62 1.71 6.84
N ILE A 378 -10.21 2.75 7.59
CA ILE A 378 -10.10 2.68 9.06
C ILE A 378 -11.49 2.51 9.68
N GLU A 379 -12.48 3.30 9.25
CA GLU A 379 -13.85 3.20 9.74
C GLU A 379 -14.46 1.83 9.41
N GLN A 380 -14.27 1.35 8.18
CA GLN A 380 -14.77 0.05 7.76
C GLN A 380 -14.09 -1.09 8.53
N THR A 381 -12.80 -0.96 8.83
CA THR A 381 -12.07 -1.91 9.69
C THR A 381 -12.68 -1.95 11.09
N ILE A 382 -12.95 -0.80 11.69
CA ILE A 382 -13.58 -0.70 13.02
C ILE A 382 -14.98 -1.35 13.01
N ARG A 383 -15.80 -1.02 12.00
CA ARG A 383 -17.13 -1.61 11.82
C ARG A 383 -17.07 -3.13 11.69
N PHE A 384 -16.09 -3.66 10.97
CA PHE A 384 -15.82 -5.10 10.87
C PHE A 384 -15.40 -5.71 12.21
N LEU A 385 -14.40 -5.12 12.90
CA LEU A 385 -13.85 -5.64 14.16
C LEU A 385 -14.88 -5.63 15.30
N SER A 386 -15.86 -4.73 15.24
CA SER A 386 -16.97 -4.63 16.21
C SER A 386 -18.12 -5.63 15.98
N GLN A 387 -18.24 -6.24 14.79
CA GLN A 387 -19.25 -7.27 14.51
C GLN A 387 -19.03 -8.53 15.37
N ARG A 388 -20.07 -9.20 15.84
CA ARG A 388 -19.95 -10.48 16.56
C ARG A 388 -20.32 -11.66 15.67
N PHE A 389 -19.67 -12.80 15.86
CA PHE A 389 -19.95 -14.01 15.08
C PHE A 389 -21.05 -14.82 15.77
N ARG A 390 -22.30 -14.67 15.30
CA ARG A 390 -23.49 -15.32 15.85
C ARG A 390 -24.44 -15.85 14.76
N GLY A 391 -23.98 -15.91 13.52
CA GLY A 391 -24.81 -16.23 12.36
C GLY A 391 -24.92 -17.72 12.07
N GLY A 392 -25.73 -18.05 11.06
CA GLY A 392 -25.65 -19.31 10.34
C GLY A 392 -24.49 -19.31 9.33
N THR A 393 -24.34 -20.38 8.57
CA THR A 393 -23.28 -20.52 7.55
C THR A 393 -23.90 -20.81 6.20
N ASP A 394 -23.64 -19.98 5.19
CA ASP A 394 -23.94 -20.28 3.80
C ASP A 394 -22.70 -20.07 2.92
N ILE A 395 -21.90 -21.12 2.78
CA ILE A 395 -20.70 -21.09 1.94
C ILE A 395 -21.04 -21.00 0.45
N ALA A 396 -22.17 -21.53 0.01
CA ALA A 396 -22.53 -21.52 -1.41
C ALA A 396 -22.83 -20.09 -1.89
N SER A 397 -23.59 -19.33 -1.11
CA SER A 397 -23.84 -17.92 -1.39
C SER A 397 -22.58 -17.07 -1.30
N CYS A 398 -21.66 -17.39 -0.37
CA CYS A 398 -20.34 -16.76 -0.30
C CYS A 398 -19.55 -16.94 -1.60
N PHE A 399 -19.40 -18.19 -2.07
CA PHE A 399 -18.67 -18.44 -3.32
C PHE A 399 -19.32 -17.79 -4.54
N ARG A 400 -20.65 -17.74 -4.62
CA ARG A 400 -21.35 -17.01 -5.68
C ARG A 400 -21.00 -15.51 -5.66
N ALA A 401 -20.97 -14.89 -4.48
CA ALA A 401 -20.58 -13.49 -4.33
C ALA A 401 -19.11 -13.24 -4.68
N ILE A 402 -18.21 -14.19 -4.38
CA ILE A 402 -16.80 -14.11 -4.81
C ILE A 402 -16.71 -14.16 -6.34
N ILE A 403 -17.36 -15.16 -6.96
CA ILE A 403 -17.35 -15.35 -8.42
C ILE A 403 -17.90 -14.11 -9.13
N GLU A 404 -19.04 -13.58 -8.69
CA GLU A 404 -19.64 -12.37 -9.24
C GLU A 404 -18.67 -11.18 -9.17
N ARG A 405 -17.94 -11.03 -8.06
CA ARG A 405 -17.00 -9.93 -7.88
C ARG A 405 -15.74 -10.10 -8.71
N MET A 406 -15.21 -11.32 -8.81
CA MET A 406 -14.02 -11.65 -9.60
C MET A 406 -14.20 -11.41 -11.10
N GLN A 407 -15.44 -11.39 -11.60
CA GLN A 407 -15.73 -11.05 -13.01
C GLN A 407 -15.41 -9.59 -13.35
N GLY A 408 -15.29 -8.71 -12.35
CA GLY A 408 -14.92 -7.32 -12.57
C GLY A 408 -13.46 -7.16 -13.02
N ARG A 409 -13.20 -6.25 -13.97
CA ARG A 409 -11.84 -5.98 -14.50
C ARG A 409 -10.81 -5.58 -13.44
N GLU A 410 -11.26 -5.03 -12.32
CA GLU A 410 -10.41 -4.60 -11.20
C GLU A 410 -9.88 -5.77 -10.34
N TRP A 411 -10.37 -7.00 -10.57
CA TRP A 411 -10.07 -8.19 -9.78
C TRP A 411 -9.21 -9.21 -10.52
N PHE A 412 -8.47 -8.75 -11.55
CA PHE A 412 -7.50 -9.57 -12.25
C PHE A 412 -6.45 -10.12 -11.27
N ASP A 413 -6.11 -11.41 -11.39
CA ASP A 413 -5.20 -12.13 -10.48
C ASP A 413 -5.59 -12.03 -8.98
N ALA A 414 -6.87 -11.89 -8.65
CA ALA A 414 -7.31 -11.81 -7.26
C ALA A 414 -7.02 -13.10 -6.47
N ASP A 415 -6.60 -12.92 -5.21
CA ASP A 415 -6.45 -13.99 -4.23
C ASP A 415 -7.73 -14.03 -3.36
N ALA A 416 -8.55 -15.08 -3.54
CA ALA A 416 -9.68 -15.35 -2.66
C ALA A 416 -9.22 -16.13 -1.43
N VAL A 417 -9.50 -15.63 -0.24
CA VAL A 417 -9.14 -16.26 1.04
C VAL A 417 -10.41 -16.58 1.81
N VAL A 418 -10.71 -17.86 2.06
CA VAL A 418 -11.88 -18.29 2.83
C VAL A 418 -11.44 -18.77 4.21
N ILE A 419 -11.91 -18.09 5.26
CA ILE A 419 -11.62 -18.38 6.67
C ILE A 419 -12.84 -19.04 7.29
N SER A 420 -12.71 -20.31 7.68
CA SER A 420 -13.79 -21.08 8.34
C SER A 420 -13.20 -22.27 9.10
N ASP A 421 -14.01 -22.90 9.94
CA ASP A 421 -13.70 -24.19 10.56
C ASP A 421 -13.95 -25.39 9.62
N PHE A 422 -14.67 -25.18 8.51
CA PHE A 422 -15.02 -26.17 7.48
C PHE A 422 -15.69 -27.45 8.00
N ILE A 423 -16.42 -27.37 9.12
CA ILE A 423 -16.96 -28.55 9.82
C ILE A 423 -18.17 -29.19 9.08
N ALA A 424 -18.94 -28.45 8.26
CA ALA A 424 -20.27 -28.96 7.89
C ALA A 424 -20.87 -28.60 6.52
N GLN A 425 -20.13 -28.36 5.43
CA GLN A 425 -20.78 -27.95 4.16
C GLN A 425 -20.22 -28.64 2.89
N ARG A 426 -21.13 -29.04 1.99
CA ARG A 426 -20.83 -29.43 0.61
C ARG A 426 -21.20 -28.26 -0.30
N LEU A 427 -20.32 -27.92 -1.22
CA LEU A 427 -20.60 -26.94 -2.26
C LEU A 427 -21.37 -27.61 -3.40
N PRO A 428 -22.37 -26.93 -3.99
CA PRO A 428 -23.01 -27.37 -5.23
C PRO A 428 -22.02 -27.50 -6.40
N ASP A 429 -22.20 -28.50 -7.26
CA ASP A 429 -21.27 -28.82 -8.35
C ASP A 429 -21.13 -27.70 -9.39
N ASP A 430 -22.18 -26.87 -9.57
CA ASP A 430 -22.16 -25.70 -10.45
C ASP A 430 -21.18 -24.63 -9.96
N VAL A 431 -21.08 -24.44 -8.64
CA VAL A 431 -20.15 -23.50 -8.01
C VAL A 431 -18.73 -24.02 -8.11
N VAL A 432 -18.50 -25.31 -7.85
CA VAL A 432 -17.18 -25.95 -7.96
C VAL A 432 -16.63 -25.84 -9.39
N SER A 433 -17.49 -26.07 -10.39
CA SER A 433 -17.10 -25.98 -11.80
C SER A 433 -16.66 -24.56 -12.19
N LYS A 434 -17.40 -23.54 -11.74
CA LYS A 434 -17.05 -22.13 -11.98
C LYS A 434 -15.76 -21.70 -11.27
N VAL A 435 -15.52 -22.17 -10.05
CA VAL A 435 -14.25 -21.93 -9.34
C VAL A 435 -13.09 -22.53 -10.14
N GLY A 436 -13.24 -23.76 -10.63
CA GLY A 436 -12.24 -24.39 -11.49
C GLY A 436 -11.99 -23.67 -12.82
N GLU A 437 -13.03 -23.06 -13.40
CA GLU A 437 -12.91 -22.22 -14.59
C GLU A 437 -12.08 -20.95 -14.29
N LEU A 438 -12.40 -20.24 -13.20
CA LEU A 438 -11.66 -19.05 -12.76
C LEU A 438 -10.19 -19.34 -12.45
N GLN A 439 -9.90 -20.47 -11.80
CA GLN A 439 -8.54 -20.92 -11.51
C GLN A 439 -7.73 -21.16 -12.79
N ARG A 440 -8.33 -21.78 -13.82
CA ARG A 440 -7.64 -22.16 -15.05
C ARG A 440 -7.52 -21.02 -16.06
N LEU A 441 -8.59 -20.26 -16.27
CA LEU A 441 -8.65 -19.22 -17.29
C LEU A 441 -8.05 -17.90 -16.82
N HIS A 442 -8.32 -17.52 -15.56
CA HIS A 442 -7.96 -16.21 -15.02
C HIS A 442 -6.82 -16.25 -13.99
N GLN A 443 -6.22 -17.44 -13.78
CA GLN A 443 -5.16 -17.67 -12.80
C GLN A 443 -5.49 -17.17 -11.37
N HIS A 444 -6.79 -17.05 -11.04
CA HIS A 444 -7.25 -16.71 -9.70
C HIS A 444 -6.91 -17.84 -8.72
N ARG A 445 -6.57 -17.47 -7.49
CA ARG A 445 -6.18 -18.44 -6.47
C ARG A 445 -7.19 -18.46 -5.34
N PHE A 446 -7.53 -19.65 -4.90
CA PHE A 446 -8.42 -19.88 -3.78
C PHE A 446 -7.63 -20.49 -2.62
N HIS A 447 -7.53 -19.74 -1.53
CA HIS A 447 -6.87 -20.13 -0.30
C HIS A 447 -7.92 -20.46 0.77
N ALA A 448 -7.77 -21.60 1.45
CA ALA A 448 -8.55 -21.94 2.64
C ALA A 448 -7.70 -21.73 3.90
N VAL A 449 -8.24 -21.01 4.88
CA VAL A 449 -7.67 -20.89 6.22
C VAL A 449 -8.55 -21.67 7.19
N ALA A 450 -8.12 -22.89 7.48
CA ALA A 450 -8.83 -23.82 8.34
C ALA A 450 -8.51 -23.55 9.81
N MET A 451 -9.50 -23.03 10.53
CA MET A 451 -9.41 -22.71 11.97
C MET A 451 -9.73 -23.92 12.87
N SER A 452 -9.76 -25.13 12.31
CA SER A 452 -10.03 -26.36 13.04
C SER A 452 -9.27 -27.55 12.44
N ALA A 453 -9.02 -28.58 13.24
CA ALA A 453 -8.45 -29.85 12.78
C ALA A 453 -9.47 -30.75 12.04
N HIS A 454 -10.76 -30.40 12.04
CA HIS A 454 -11.87 -31.27 11.61
C HIS A 454 -12.48 -30.86 10.26
N GLY A 455 -11.77 -30.08 9.45
CA GLY A 455 -12.23 -29.68 8.13
C GLY A 455 -12.48 -30.88 7.21
N LYS A 456 -13.65 -30.94 6.57
CA LYS A 456 -14.01 -32.07 5.69
C LYS A 456 -13.10 -32.13 4.45
N PRO A 457 -12.55 -33.31 4.08
CA PRO A 457 -11.64 -33.42 2.93
C PRO A 457 -12.26 -33.02 1.58
N GLY A 458 -13.59 -33.17 1.42
CA GLY A 458 -14.28 -32.89 0.17
C GLY A 458 -14.24 -31.42 -0.24
N ILE A 459 -14.49 -30.50 0.70
CA ILE A 459 -14.47 -29.05 0.42
C ILE A 459 -13.04 -28.52 0.25
N MET A 460 -12.08 -29.13 0.95
CA MET A 460 -10.68 -28.74 0.91
C MET A 460 -10.05 -28.92 -0.49
N ARG A 461 -10.54 -29.86 -1.30
CA ARG A 461 -10.04 -30.13 -2.66
C ARG A 461 -10.31 -29.00 -3.66
N ILE A 462 -11.19 -28.06 -3.34
CA ILE A 462 -11.56 -26.95 -4.22
C ILE A 462 -10.51 -25.84 -4.17
N PHE A 463 -9.77 -25.73 -3.06
CA PHE A 463 -8.78 -24.70 -2.82
C PHE A 463 -7.40 -25.11 -3.35
N ASP A 464 -6.67 -24.16 -3.91
CA ASP A 464 -5.29 -24.35 -4.38
C ASP A 464 -4.32 -24.52 -3.20
N HIS A 465 -4.55 -23.77 -2.13
CA HIS A 465 -3.72 -23.78 -0.93
C HIS A 465 -4.58 -23.89 0.33
N ILE A 466 -4.15 -24.74 1.27
CA ILE A 466 -4.84 -24.95 2.53
C ILE A 466 -3.88 -24.61 3.67
N TRP A 467 -4.17 -23.51 4.36
CA TRP A 467 -3.46 -23.04 5.54
C TRP A 467 -4.19 -23.53 6.78
N ARG A 468 -3.50 -24.23 7.67
CA ARG A 468 -4.10 -24.77 8.89
C ARG A 468 -3.64 -23.99 10.10
N PHE A 469 -4.59 -23.51 10.89
CA PHE A 469 -4.32 -22.85 12.16
C PHE A 469 -5.17 -23.49 13.25
N ASP A 470 -4.59 -24.45 13.97
CA ASP A 470 -5.32 -25.16 15.02
C ASP A 470 -5.55 -24.26 16.24
N THR A 471 -6.82 -23.97 16.52
CA THR A 471 -7.26 -23.18 17.68
C THR A 471 -7.66 -24.02 18.89
N GLY A 472 -7.40 -25.33 18.87
CA GLY A 472 -7.66 -26.24 19.98
C GLY A 472 -6.99 -25.82 21.30
N MET A 473 -7.58 -26.19 22.43
CA MET A 473 -7.04 -25.85 23.76
C MET A 473 -5.59 -26.35 23.96
N ARG A 474 -5.26 -27.53 23.41
CA ARG A 474 -3.91 -28.10 23.48
C ARG A 474 -2.89 -27.29 22.68
N SER A 475 -3.21 -26.93 21.44
CA SER A 475 -2.31 -26.11 20.60
C SER A 475 -2.12 -24.71 21.21
N ARG A 476 -3.17 -24.12 21.80
CA ARG A 476 -3.10 -22.83 22.50
C ARG A 476 -2.16 -22.87 23.70
N LEU A 477 -2.22 -23.94 24.51
CA LEU A 477 -1.32 -24.13 25.65
C LEU A 477 0.14 -24.32 25.18
N LEU A 478 0.35 -25.17 24.17
CA LEU A 478 1.68 -25.39 23.59
C LEU A 478 2.30 -24.10 23.03
N ARG A 479 1.52 -23.25 22.36
CA ARG A 479 1.97 -21.94 21.86
C ARG A 479 2.30 -20.96 22.98
N ARG A 480 1.58 -21.01 24.10
CA ARG A 480 1.90 -20.20 25.29
C ARG A 480 3.17 -20.68 25.99
N TRP A 481 3.49 -21.97 25.92
CA TRP A 481 4.69 -22.56 26.53
C TRP A 481 5.96 -22.41 25.69
N ARG A 482 5.83 -22.23 24.37
CA ARG A 482 6.95 -21.97 23.45
C ARG A 482 7.36 -20.49 23.38
N ARG A 483 6.55 -19.60 23.97
CA ARG A 483 6.87 -18.19 24.21
C ARG A 483 7.68 -18.08 25.48
#